data_AF-A0A1I2MRF7-F1
#
_entry.id   AF-A0A1I2MRF7-F1
#
_cell.length_a   1.000
_cell.length_b   1.000
_cell.length_c   1.000
_cell.angle_alpha   90.00
_cell.angle_beta   90.00
_cell.angle_gamma   90.00
#
_symmetry.space_group_name_H-M   'P 1'
#
loop_
_entity.id
_entity.type
_entity.pdbx_description
1 polymer ?
#
loop_
_entity_poly.entity_id
_entity_poly.type
_entity_poly.pdbx_seq_one_letter_code
_entity_poly.pdbx_strand_id
1 'polypeptide(L)'
;MTAAAPLPGVAPSPWAAPEVPLDTEVELLAAEWVRPYDQALHLMRARDWLVQLNPIATVEMRVAAMTHDIERMFPGGPRLDHATMEWDSPFYLYPHSLRSAESVGVWLAGIGPVAAQVDLREVRRLVGLHEVGGLRGADDVQAGDSLSFLETLAGLTRDWVASGACSRDKAAEKLVYMAERIRVPAAQELAGPWLEWALDQLPAGVVLEEGR
;
A
#
# COMPACT_ATOMS: atom_id res chain seq x y z
N MET A 1 -12.35 9.32 -16.65
CA MET A 1 -11.67 9.81 -15.43
C MET A 1 -10.19 9.73 -15.70
N THR A 2 -9.55 10.89 -15.87
CA THR A 2 -8.12 11.02 -16.14
C THR A 2 -7.36 10.69 -14.85
N ALA A 3 -6.43 9.73 -14.92
CA ALA A 3 -5.48 9.46 -13.85
C ALA A 3 -4.79 10.76 -13.43
N ALA A 4 -4.67 11.01 -12.13
CA ALA A 4 -3.89 12.11 -11.61
C ALA A 4 -2.45 11.96 -12.10
N ALA A 5 -1.90 13.01 -12.73
CA ALA A 5 -0.50 13.01 -13.12
C ALA A 5 0.37 12.85 -11.86
N PRO A 6 1.42 11.99 -11.89
CA PRO A 6 2.35 11.90 -10.77
C PRO A 6 2.94 13.28 -10.51
N LEU A 7 3.01 13.67 -9.23
CA LEU A 7 3.66 14.92 -8.83
C LEU A 7 5.10 14.92 -9.39
N PRO A 8 5.55 16.02 -10.01
CA PRO A 8 6.90 16.09 -10.54
C PRO A 8 7.92 15.90 -9.42
N GLY A 9 8.78 14.89 -9.60
CA GLY A 9 9.98 14.55 -8.83
C GLY A 9 10.20 15.33 -7.55
N VAL A 10 9.58 14.88 -6.46
CA VAL A 10 10.08 15.17 -5.12
C VAL A 10 11.44 14.49 -5.05
N ALA A 11 12.52 15.27 -4.92
CA ALA A 11 13.84 14.70 -4.65
C ALA A 11 13.71 13.72 -3.47
N PRO A 12 14.30 12.52 -3.54
CA PRO A 12 14.10 11.51 -2.51
C PRO A 12 14.47 12.15 -1.18
N SER A 13 13.46 12.23 -0.31
CA SER A 13 13.67 12.74 1.03
C SER A 13 14.72 11.87 1.71
N PRO A 14 15.54 12.39 2.64
CA PRO A 14 16.57 11.57 3.29
C PRO A 14 16.00 10.39 4.10
N TRP A 15 14.69 10.36 4.27
CA TRP A 15 13.88 9.34 4.93
C TRP A 15 13.10 8.46 3.93
N ALA A 16 13.34 8.54 2.62
CA ALA A 16 12.78 7.60 1.65
C ALA A 16 13.64 6.35 1.55
N ALA A 17 13.02 5.18 1.44
CA ALA A 17 13.74 3.95 1.14
C ALA A 17 14.48 4.07 -0.21
N PRO A 18 15.70 3.54 -0.35
CA PRO A 18 16.33 3.47 -1.67
C PRO A 18 15.49 2.58 -2.60
N GLU A 19 15.49 2.87 -3.90
CA GLU A 19 15.01 1.90 -4.88
C GLU A 19 15.91 0.67 -4.83
N VAL A 20 15.31 -0.51 -4.81
CA VAL A 20 16.05 -1.76 -4.70
C VAL A 20 15.91 -2.56 -6.00
N PRO A 21 17.02 -3.07 -6.58
CA PRO A 21 16.97 -3.92 -7.75
C PRO A 21 16.07 -5.15 -7.55
N LEU A 22 15.43 -5.58 -8.64
CA LEU A 22 14.67 -6.82 -8.69
C LEU A 22 15.66 -7.98 -8.89
N ASP A 23 15.75 -8.85 -7.89
CA ASP A 23 16.81 -9.86 -7.80
C ASP A 23 16.39 -11.24 -8.35
N THR A 24 15.09 -11.43 -8.62
CA THR A 24 14.53 -12.71 -9.04
C THR A 24 13.63 -12.57 -10.27
N GLU A 25 13.48 -13.65 -11.03
CA GLU A 25 12.61 -13.65 -12.21
C GLU A 25 11.14 -13.48 -11.83
N VAL A 26 10.72 -14.04 -10.69
CA VAL A 26 9.35 -13.85 -10.18
C VAL A 26 9.09 -12.39 -9.80
N GLU A 27 10.06 -11.67 -9.25
CA GLU A 27 9.95 -10.22 -8.99
C GLU A 27 9.86 -9.41 -10.29
N LEU A 28 10.63 -9.77 -11.33
CA LEU A 28 10.52 -9.13 -12.65
C LEU A 28 9.13 -9.32 -13.27
N LEU A 29 8.59 -10.55 -13.20
CA LEU A 29 7.24 -10.84 -13.70
C LEU A 29 6.16 -10.17 -12.87
N ALA A 30 6.32 -10.08 -11.54
CA ALA A 30 5.39 -9.34 -10.68
C ALA A 30 5.36 -7.85 -11.05
N ALA A 31 6.53 -7.23 -11.22
CA ALA A 31 6.63 -5.83 -11.63
C ALA A 31 5.94 -5.58 -12.98
N GLU A 32 6.14 -6.48 -13.94
CA GLU A 32 5.49 -6.41 -15.25
C GLU A 32 3.97 -6.57 -15.18
N TRP A 33 3.49 -7.45 -14.29
CA TRP A 33 2.08 -7.75 -14.10
C TRP A 33 1.32 -6.60 -13.42
N VAL A 34 1.93 -5.93 -12.43
CA VAL A 34 1.27 -4.85 -11.69
C VAL A 34 1.38 -3.49 -12.37
N ARG A 35 2.28 -3.32 -13.34
CA ARG A 35 2.49 -2.07 -14.10
C ARG A 35 1.22 -1.36 -14.63
N PRO A 36 0.16 -2.03 -15.12
CA PRO A 36 -1.06 -1.35 -15.56
C PRO A 36 -1.98 -0.88 -14.42
N TYR A 37 -1.70 -1.27 -13.16
CA TYR A 37 -2.43 -0.80 -11.99
C TYR A 37 -2.12 0.67 -11.71
N ASP A 38 -3.14 1.47 -11.41
CA ASP A 38 -2.99 2.92 -11.21
C ASP A 38 -2.14 3.28 -9.98
N GLN A 39 -2.05 2.37 -9.00
CA GLN A 39 -1.19 2.49 -7.82
C GLN A 39 0.02 1.53 -7.88
N ALA A 40 0.51 1.19 -9.08
CA ALA A 40 1.68 0.33 -9.24
C ALA A 40 2.92 0.88 -8.49
N LEU A 41 3.09 2.20 -8.44
CA LEU A 41 4.19 2.83 -7.69
C LEU A 41 4.15 2.47 -6.20
N HIS A 42 2.96 2.50 -5.58
CA HIS A 42 2.77 2.07 -4.18
C HIS A 42 3.21 0.63 -3.98
N LEU A 43 2.85 -0.28 -4.87
CA LEU A 43 3.23 -1.69 -4.75
C LEU A 43 4.76 -1.88 -4.83
N MET A 44 5.43 -1.18 -5.75
CA MET A 44 6.88 -1.26 -5.89
C MET A 44 7.59 -0.65 -4.68
N ARG A 45 7.12 0.51 -4.20
CA ARG A 45 7.69 1.20 -3.04
C ARG A 45 7.45 0.44 -1.74
N ALA A 46 6.33 -0.27 -1.59
CA ALA A 46 6.11 -1.17 -0.47
C ALA A 46 7.19 -2.26 -0.37
N ARG A 47 7.66 -2.77 -1.51
CA ARG A 47 8.77 -3.75 -1.57
C ARG A 47 10.12 -3.13 -1.27
N ASP A 48 10.38 -1.91 -1.72
CA ASP A 48 11.61 -1.17 -1.36
C ASP A 48 11.68 -0.91 0.14
N TRP A 49 10.57 -0.43 0.73
CA TRP A 49 10.45 -0.24 2.17
C TRP A 49 10.65 -1.53 2.95
N LEU A 50 10.01 -2.62 2.50
CA LEU A 50 10.19 -3.93 3.10
C LEU A 50 11.68 -4.34 3.14
N VAL A 51 12.42 -4.18 2.03
CA VAL A 51 13.84 -4.58 2.00
C VAL A 51 14.72 -3.63 2.79
N GLN A 52 14.40 -2.33 2.83
CA GLN A 52 15.09 -1.38 3.70
C GLN A 52 14.93 -1.75 5.18
N LEU A 53 13.72 -2.14 5.61
CA LEU A 53 13.43 -2.54 6.99
C LEU A 53 13.98 -3.93 7.32
N ASN A 54 13.90 -4.85 6.35
CA ASN A 54 14.32 -6.23 6.49
C ASN A 54 15.17 -6.66 5.28
N PRO A 55 16.49 -6.42 5.30
CA PRO A 55 17.38 -6.77 4.19
C PRO A 55 17.44 -8.27 3.86
N ILE A 56 16.96 -9.13 4.76
CA ILE A 56 16.88 -10.58 4.57
C ILE A 56 15.45 -11.05 4.28
N ALA A 57 14.53 -10.14 3.92
CA ALA A 57 13.17 -10.48 3.52
C ALA A 57 13.18 -11.55 2.42
N THR A 58 12.29 -12.54 2.56
CA THR A 58 12.24 -13.64 1.59
C THR A 58 11.63 -13.16 0.27
N VAL A 59 11.82 -13.95 -0.79
CA VAL A 59 11.21 -13.65 -2.10
C VAL A 59 9.68 -13.61 -1.98
N GLU A 60 9.09 -14.45 -1.13
CA GLU A 60 7.65 -14.45 -0.86
C GLU A 60 7.17 -13.13 -0.24
N MET A 61 7.93 -12.57 0.70
CA MET A 61 7.60 -11.29 1.32
C MET A 61 7.68 -10.16 0.30
N ARG A 62 8.71 -10.17 -0.55
CA ARG A 62 8.86 -9.18 -1.63
C ARG A 62 7.73 -9.26 -2.64
N VAL A 63 7.39 -10.46 -3.13
CA VAL A 63 6.27 -10.67 -4.05
C VAL A 63 4.94 -10.30 -3.41
N ALA A 64 4.73 -10.61 -2.13
CA ALA A 64 3.52 -10.21 -1.40
C ALA A 64 3.40 -8.68 -1.31
N ALA A 65 4.48 -7.97 -0.96
CA ALA A 65 4.48 -6.51 -0.94
C ALA A 65 4.19 -5.91 -2.33
N MET A 66 4.73 -6.48 -3.40
CA MET A 66 4.49 -6.02 -4.78
C MET A 66 3.08 -6.29 -5.30
N THR A 67 2.25 -7.06 -4.59
CA THR A 67 0.97 -7.55 -5.15
C THR A 67 -0.21 -7.49 -4.17
N HIS A 68 -0.01 -6.96 -2.97
CA HIS A 68 -0.98 -7.06 -1.87
C HIS A 68 -2.35 -6.42 -2.17
N ASP A 69 -2.37 -5.37 -2.99
CA ASP A 69 -3.57 -4.60 -3.35
C ASP A 69 -4.13 -4.90 -4.75
N ILE A 70 -3.58 -5.89 -5.44
CA ILE A 70 -3.81 -6.10 -6.87
C ILE A 70 -5.26 -6.40 -7.24
N GLU A 71 -6.10 -6.81 -6.28
CA GLU A 71 -7.53 -7.03 -6.53
C GLU A 71 -8.23 -5.79 -7.10
N ARG A 72 -7.76 -4.59 -6.72
CA ARG A 72 -8.30 -3.29 -7.15
C ARG A 72 -8.14 -3.05 -8.66
N MET A 73 -7.23 -3.77 -9.32
CA MET A 73 -7.08 -3.75 -10.77
C MET A 73 -8.26 -4.45 -11.49
N PHE A 74 -9.01 -5.31 -10.79
CA PHE A 74 -10.07 -6.13 -11.35
C PHE A 74 -11.47 -5.67 -10.91
N PRO A 75 -12.47 -5.68 -11.80
CA PRO A 75 -13.82 -5.22 -11.46
C PRO A 75 -14.51 -6.11 -10.43
N GLY A 76 -15.36 -5.52 -9.59
CA GLY A 76 -16.23 -6.25 -8.66
C GLY A 76 -15.63 -6.51 -7.27
N GLY A 77 -14.57 -5.80 -6.89
CA GLY A 77 -13.99 -5.84 -5.54
C GLY A 77 -14.91 -5.24 -4.46
N PRO A 78 -14.55 -5.38 -3.17
CA PRO A 78 -15.25 -4.72 -2.09
C PRO A 78 -15.23 -3.20 -2.29
N ARG A 79 -16.31 -2.53 -1.89
CA ARG A 79 -16.41 -1.07 -2.01
C ARG A 79 -16.16 -0.42 -0.65
N LEU A 80 -15.24 0.54 -0.64
CA LEU A 80 -14.97 1.39 0.50
C LEU A 80 -15.77 2.68 0.36
N ASP A 81 -16.60 2.99 1.34
CA ASP A 81 -17.18 4.33 1.48
C ASP A 81 -16.21 5.19 2.29
N HIS A 82 -15.41 5.99 1.58
CA HIS A 82 -14.40 6.86 2.17
C HIS A 82 -14.98 7.92 3.11
N ALA A 83 -16.27 8.24 3.00
CA ALA A 83 -16.90 9.28 3.82
C ALA A 83 -17.25 8.78 5.23
N THR A 84 -17.62 7.51 5.37
CA THR A 84 -18.27 7.02 6.60
C THR A 84 -17.71 5.72 7.16
N MET A 85 -17.00 4.93 6.37
CA MET A 85 -16.51 3.64 6.83
C MET A 85 -15.26 3.80 7.72
N GLU A 86 -15.16 2.97 8.76
CA GLU A 86 -13.94 2.86 9.55
C GLU A 86 -12.80 2.26 8.74
N TRP A 87 -11.60 2.83 8.87
CA TRP A 87 -10.43 2.42 8.08
C TRP A 87 -9.92 1.03 8.44
N ASP A 88 -10.23 0.56 9.65
CA ASP A 88 -9.95 -0.79 10.14
C ASP A 88 -11.13 -1.76 9.99
N SER A 89 -12.17 -1.38 9.24
CA SER A 89 -13.39 -2.17 9.10
C SER A 89 -13.08 -3.58 8.56
N PRO A 90 -13.32 -4.65 9.34
CA PRO A 90 -13.05 -6.01 8.90
C PRO A 90 -13.94 -6.42 7.72
N PHE A 91 -15.12 -5.79 7.57
CA PHE A 91 -16.01 -6.02 6.44
C PHE A 91 -15.43 -5.55 5.10
N TYR A 92 -14.44 -4.67 5.13
CA TYR A 92 -13.69 -4.24 3.96
C TYR A 92 -12.33 -4.94 3.85
N LEU A 93 -11.53 -4.91 4.92
CA LEU A 93 -10.14 -5.39 4.89
C LEU A 93 -10.02 -6.89 4.57
N TYR A 94 -10.92 -7.73 5.12
CA TYR A 94 -10.87 -9.18 4.86
C TYR A 94 -11.21 -9.53 3.40
N PRO A 95 -12.36 -9.11 2.85
CA PRO A 95 -12.64 -9.36 1.43
C PRO A 95 -11.56 -8.81 0.50
N HIS A 96 -11.01 -7.63 0.80
CA HIS A 96 -9.94 -6.99 0.03
C HIS A 96 -8.68 -7.87 0.01
N SER A 97 -8.13 -8.18 1.19
CA SER A 97 -6.91 -8.99 1.32
C SER A 97 -7.06 -10.39 0.72
N LEU A 98 -8.20 -11.05 0.97
CA LEU A 98 -8.42 -12.42 0.49
C LEU A 98 -8.59 -12.49 -1.03
N ARG A 99 -9.26 -11.50 -1.63
CA ARG A 99 -9.41 -11.41 -3.08
C ARG A 99 -8.09 -11.10 -3.77
N SER A 100 -7.25 -10.26 -3.16
CA SER A 100 -5.86 -10.06 -3.64
C SER A 100 -5.07 -11.36 -3.56
N ALA A 101 -5.12 -12.07 -2.43
CA ALA A 101 -4.44 -13.35 -2.27
C ALA A 101 -4.91 -14.41 -3.28
N GLU A 102 -6.21 -14.43 -3.61
CA GLU A 102 -6.75 -15.29 -4.66
C GLU A 102 -6.20 -14.91 -6.04
N SER A 103 -6.24 -13.63 -6.39
CA SER A 103 -5.74 -13.11 -7.68
C SER A 103 -4.26 -13.41 -7.88
N VAL A 104 -3.44 -13.19 -6.85
CA VAL A 104 -2.01 -13.54 -6.83
C VAL A 104 -1.81 -15.03 -6.96
N GLY A 105 -2.64 -15.84 -6.30
CA GLY A 105 -2.59 -17.29 -6.41
C GLY A 105 -2.86 -17.80 -7.83
N VAL A 106 -3.84 -17.21 -8.52
CA VAL A 106 -4.14 -17.52 -9.93
C VAL A 106 -2.99 -17.11 -10.84
N TRP A 107 -2.45 -15.90 -10.65
CA TRP A 107 -1.32 -15.41 -11.44
C TRP A 107 -0.07 -16.28 -11.26
N LEU A 108 0.33 -16.58 -10.02
CA LEU A 108 1.48 -17.45 -9.74
C LEU A 108 1.31 -18.84 -10.35
N ALA A 109 0.10 -19.41 -10.32
CA ALA A 109 -0.15 -20.69 -10.99
C ALA A 109 -0.03 -20.61 -12.53
N GLY A 110 -0.20 -19.42 -13.11
CA GLY A 110 -0.16 -19.17 -14.55
C GLY A 110 1.22 -18.83 -15.14
N ILE A 111 2.21 -18.44 -14.32
CA ILE A 111 3.55 -18.06 -14.80
C ILE A 111 4.51 -19.25 -15.02
N GLY A 112 4.00 -20.49 -14.95
CA GLY A 112 4.75 -21.69 -15.28
C GLY A 112 5.89 -22.01 -14.29
N PRO A 113 7.05 -22.51 -14.76
CA PRO A 113 8.14 -22.96 -13.87
C PRO A 113 8.69 -21.89 -12.93
N VAL A 114 8.58 -20.61 -13.28
CA VAL A 114 9.04 -19.49 -12.44
C VAL A 114 8.34 -19.46 -11.08
N ALA A 115 7.09 -19.95 -11.03
CA ALA A 115 6.33 -20.06 -9.78
C ALA A 115 7.04 -20.90 -8.71
N ALA A 116 7.96 -21.80 -9.09
CA ALA A 116 8.72 -22.62 -8.15
C ALA A 116 9.78 -21.83 -7.35
N GLN A 117 10.02 -20.55 -7.67
CA GLN A 117 10.91 -19.66 -6.91
C GLN A 117 10.31 -19.22 -5.57
N VAL A 118 9.01 -19.43 -5.35
CA VAL A 118 8.29 -19.04 -4.14
C VAL A 118 7.39 -20.16 -3.64
N ASP A 119 7.14 -20.21 -2.34
CA ASP A 119 6.01 -20.97 -1.82
C ASP A 119 4.70 -20.19 -2.03
N LEU A 120 3.86 -20.68 -2.95
CA LEU A 120 2.52 -20.14 -3.23
C LEU A 120 1.68 -19.93 -1.97
N ARG A 121 1.72 -20.87 -1.02
CA ARG A 121 0.91 -20.80 0.21
C ARG A 121 1.37 -19.65 1.09
N GLU A 122 2.67 -19.43 1.14
CA GLU A 122 3.27 -18.37 1.92
C GLU A 122 2.99 -16.99 1.32
N VAL A 123 3.12 -16.81 0.00
CA VAL A 123 2.74 -15.56 -0.67
C VAL A 123 1.27 -15.23 -0.39
N ARG A 124 0.37 -16.20 -0.57
CA ARG A 124 -1.07 -16.01 -0.30
C ARG A 124 -1.35 -15.68 1.16
N ARG A 125 -0.63 -16.29 2.11
CA ARG A 125 -0.77 -15.99 3.53
C ARG A 125 -0.33 -14.56 3.85
N LEU A 126 0.81 -14.13 3.31
CA LEU A 126 1.36 -12.79 3.52
C LEU A 126 0.44 -11.72 2.92
N VAL A 127 -0.03 -11.92 1.69
CA VAL A 127 -1.05 -11.03 1.08
C VAL A 127 -2.35 -11.05 1.89
N GLY A 128 -2.82 -12.21 2.33
CA GLY A 128 -4.05 -12.30 3.13
C GLY A 128 -3.97 -11.63 4.50
N LEU A 129 -2.76 -11.33 5.00
CA LEU A 129 -2.52 -10.74 6.32
C LEU A 129 -1.94 -9.33 6.26
N HIS A 130 -1.67 -8.77 5.07
CA HIS A 130 -0.97 -7.48 4.96
C HIS A 130 -1.71 -6.34 5.67
N GLU A 131 -3.04 -6.39 5.74
CA GLU A 131 -3.85 -5.38 6.44
C GLU A 131 -3.72 -5.46 7.97
N VAL A 132 -3.54 -6.67 8.54
CA VAL A 132 -3.66 -6.90 10.00
C VAL A 132 -2.34 -7.32 10.68
N GLY A 133 -1.35 -7.76 9.91
CA GLY A 133 -0.06 -8.25 10.40
C GLY A 133 -0.17 -9.52 11.25
N GLY A 134 0.79 -9.70 12.17
CA GLY A 134 0.74 -10.62 13.32
C GLY A 134 1.44 -11.96 13.18
N LEU A 135 1.61 -12.51 11.97
CA LEU A 135 2.28 -13.80 11.73
C LEU A 135 3.51 -13.63 10.87
N ARG A 136 4.66 -14.16 11.32
CA ARG A 136 5.98 -14.27 10.62
C ARG A 136 6.04 -13.52 9.28
N GLY A 137 6.68 -12.36 9.26
CA GLY A 137 6.85 -11.54 8.05
C GLY A 137 5.66 -10.68 7.67
N ALA A 138 4.44 -10.97 8.14
CA ALA A 138 3.26 -10.14 7.82
C ALA A 138 3.36 -8.74 8.42
N ASP A 139 3.96 -8.58 9.61
CA ASP A 139 4.20 -7.25 10.19
C ASP A 139 5.22 -6.44 9.35
N ASP A 140 6.22 -7.10 8.76
CA ASP A 140 7.20 -6.44 7.88
C ASP A 140 6.56 -6.01 6.56
N VAL A 141 5.73 -6.89 5.95
CA VAL A 141 4.97 -6.56 4.73
C VAL A 141 3.97 -5.43 5.00
N GLN A 142 3.26 -5.49 6.13
CA GLN A 142 2.35 -4.43 6.58
C GLN A 142 3.09 -3.10 6.79
N ALA A 143 4.29 -3.13 7.37
CA ALA A 143 5.09 -1.93 7.58
C ALA A 143 5.56 -1.32 6.24
N GLY A 144 5.97 -2.17 5.28
CA GLY A 144 6.30 -1.75 3.93
C GLY A 144 5.12 -1.09 3.20
N ASP A 145 3.95 -1.73 3.23
CA ASP A 145 2.69 -1.16 2.73
C ASP A 145 2.40 0.19 3.39
N SER A 146 2.46 0.26 4.71
CA SER A 146 2.10 1.47 5.46
C SER A 146 3.00 2.67 5.15
N LEU A 147 4.33 2.46 5.12
CA LEU A 147 5.27 3.54 4.77
C LEU A 147 5.12 3.96 3.30
N SER A 148 4.91 3.00 2.41
CA SER A 148 4.65 3.28 1.00
C SER A 148 3.34 4.04 0.77
N PHE A 149 2.30 3.76 1.55
CA PHE A 149 1.04 4.50 1.46
C PHE A 149 1.26 5.97 1.82
N LEU A 150 1.96 6.24 2.92
CA LEU A 150 2.28 7.61 3.34
C LEU A 150 3.16 8.33 2.31
N GLU A 151 4.10 7.62 1.68
CA GLU A 151 4.99 8.16 0.65
C GLU A 151 4.28 8.46 -0.67
N THR A 152 3.52 7.49 -1.18
CA THR A 152 3.08 7.50 -2.58
C THR A 152 1.61 7.85 -2.75
N LEU A 153 0.79 7.63 -1.71
CA LEU A 153 -0.67 7.79 -1.76
C LEU A 153 -1.18 9.00 -0.96
N ALA A 154 -0.31 9.84 -0.40
CA ALA A 154 -0.71 11.12 0.17
C ALA A 154 -1.40 12.04 -0.86
N GLY A 155 -1.00 11.97 -2.13
CA GLY A 155 -1.70 12.68 -3.21
C GLY A 155 -3.12 12.15 -3.44
N LEU A 156 -3.33 10.85 -3.28
CA LEU A 156 -4.65 10.23 -3.43
C LEU A 156 -5.59 10.64 -2.29
N THR A 157 -5.10 10.68 -1.04
CA THR A 157 -5.91 11.14 0.10
C THR A 157 -6.28 12.62 -0.03
N ARG A 158 -5.37 13.47 -0.51
CA ARG A 158 -5.66 14.86 -0.89
C ARG A 158 -6.77 14.94 -1.94
N ASP A 159 -6.71 14.11 -2.99
CA ASP A 159 -7.68 14.13 -4.07
C ASP A 159 -9.08 13.66 -3.61
N TRP A 160 -9.16 12.75 -2.62
CA TRP A 160 -10.44 12.40 -1.98
C TRP A 160 -11.08 13.59 -1.28
N VAL A 161 -10.30 14.40 -0.57
CA VAL A 161 -10.82 15.62 0.08
C VAL A 161 -11.24 16.65 -0.98
N ALA A 162 -10.39 16.89 -1.98
CA ALA A 162 -10.65 17.88 -3.03
C ALA A 162 -11.88 17.55 -3.87
N SER A 163 -12.18 16.27 -4.08
CA SER A 163 -13.36 15.81 -4.81
C SER A 163 -14.62 15.70 -3.94
N GLY A 164 -14.51 15.86 -2.61
CA GLY A 164 -15.61 15.67 -1.68
C GLY A 164 -15.96 14.19 -1.41
N ALA A 165 -15.08 13.25 -1.77
CA ALA A 165 -15.25 11.84 -1.46
C ALA A 165 -15.17 11.55 0.05
N CYS A 166 -14.42 12.36 0.80
CA CYS A 166 -14.42 12.36 2.26
C CYS A 166 -14.06 13.74 2.83
N SER A 167 -14.27 13.94 4.14
CA SER A 167 -13.82 15.15 4.83
C SER A 167 -12.30 15.14 5.00
N ARG A 168 -11.71 16.32 5.25
CA ARG A 168 -10.28 16.44 5.59
C ARG A 168 -9.93 15.58 6.81
N ASP A 169 -10.77 15.61 7.84
CA ASP A 169 -10.53 14.84 9.06
C ASP A 169 -10.57 13.33 8.77
N LYS A 170 -11.48 12.87 7.92
CA LYS A 170 -11.56 11.47 7.54
C LYS A 170 -10.33 11.01 6.74
N ALA A 171 -9.81 11.87 5.85
CA ALA A 171 -8.54 11.61 5.17
C ALA A 171 -7.34 11.60 6.13
N ALA A 172 -7.31 12.52 7.10
CA ALA A 172 -6.27 12.55 8.13
C ALA A 172 -6.30 11.28 9.01
N GLU A 173 -7.49 10.81 9.39
CA GLU A 173 -7.68 9.53 10.10
C GLU A 173 -7.08 8.37 9.32
N LYS A 174 -7.19 8.34 7.98
CA LYS A 174 -6.57 7.28 7.17
C LYS A 174 -5.06 7.31 7.29
N LEU A 175 -4.47 8.49 7.14
CA LEU A 175 -3.02 8.67 7.22
C LEU A 175 -2.49 8.26 8.62
N VAL A 176 -3.17 8.72 9.67
CA VAL A 176 -2.86 8.33 11.06
C VAL A 176 -2.98 6.81 11.24
N TYR A 177 -4.06 6.20 10.76
CA TYR A 177 -4.26 4.75 10.80
C TYR A 177 -3.10 3.98 10.16
N MET A 178 -2.62 4.42 8.98
CA MET A 178 -1.48 3.78 8.32
C MET A 178 -0.21 3.85 9.18
N ALA A 179 0.05 4.97 9.86
CA ALA A 179 1.19 5.08 10.77
C ALA A 179 1.02 4.21 12.03
N GLU A 180 -0.16 4.26 12.65
CA GLU A 180 -0.43 3.59 13.94
C GLU A 180 -0.54 2.07 13.85
N ARG A 181 -0.93 1.51 12.69
CA ARG A 181 -1.01 0.05 12.51
C ARG A 181 0.36 -0.63 12.45
N ILE A 182 1.45 0.12 12.25
CA ILE A 182 2.81 -0.42 12.15
C ILE A 182 3.24 -1.00 13.49
N ARG A 183 3.72 -2.26 13.48
CA ARG A 183 4.24 -2.96 14.66
C ARG A 183 5.75 -3.16 14.68
N VAL A 184 6.43 -2.90 13.56
CA VAL A 184 7.88 -3.04 13.42
C VAL A 184 8.56 -1.79 13.99
N PRO A 185 9.38 -1.87 15.07
CA PRO A 185 9.90 -0.69 15.74
C PRO A 185 10.70 0.26 14.83
N ALA A 186 11.58 -0.28 13.99
CA ALA A 186 12.35 0.53 13.04
C ALA A 186 11.46 1.27 12.02
N ALA A 187 10.31 0.70 11.67
CA ALA A 187 9.35 1.36 10.78
C ALA A 187 8.53 2.44 11.52
N GLN A 188 8.23 2.26 12.81
CA GLN A 188 7.54 3.27 13.61
C GLN A 188 8.35 4.57 13.73
N GLU A 189 9.68 4.46 13.85
CA GLU A 189 10.58 5.62 13.86
C GLU A 189 10.52 6.44 12.56
N LEU A 190 10.29 5.75 11.43
CA LEU A 190 10.21 6.37 10.10
C LEU A 190 8.81 6.89 9.77
N ALA A 191 7.77 6.35 10.40
CA ALA A 191 6.39 6.70 10.12
C ALA A 191 6.04 8.14 10.52
N GLY A 192 6.65 8.69 11.57
CA GLY A 192 6.38 10.04 12.08
C GLY A 192 6.61 11.13 11.02
N PRO A 193 7.82 11.27 10.46
CA PRO A 193 8.10 12.22 9.38
C PRO A 193 7.22 12.03 8.14
N TRP A 194 6.90 10.78 7.77
CA TRP A 194 5.98 10.47 6.66
C TRP A 194 4.54 10.88 6.93
N LEU A 195 4.06 10.68 8.16
CA LEU A 195 2.74 11.12 8.56
C LEU A 195 2.64 12.64 8.53
N GLU A 196 3.62 13.36 9.10
CA GLU A 196 3.66 14.83 9.08
C GLU A 196 3.61 15.35 7.64
N TRP A 197 4.51 14.85 6.78
CA TRP A 197 4.54 15.26 5.37
C TRP A 197 3.24 14.95 4.63
N ALA A 198 2.63 13.78 4.87
CA ALA A 198 1.39 13.38 4.21
C ALA A 198 0.20 14.22 4.68
N LEU A 199 0.13 14.58 5.97
CA LEU A 199 -0.89 15.47 6.52
C LEU A 199 -0.79 16.89 5.93
N ASP A 200 0.43 17.37 5.69
CA ASP A 200 0.69 18.65 5.03
C ASP A 200 0.22 18.68 3.56
N GLN A 201 0.02 17.51 2.93
CA GLN A 201 -0.55 17.44 1.58
C GLN A 201 -2.07 17.66 1.55
N LEU A 202 -2.77 17.49 2.68
CA LEU A 202 -4.22 17.65 2.71
C LEU A 202 -4.61 19.12 2.51
N PRO A 203 -5.65 19.41 1.70
CA PRO A 203 -6.07 20.78 1.48
C PRO A 203 -6.56 21.40 2.79
N ALA A 204 -6.43 22.72 2.93
CA ALA A 204 -7.02 23.44 4.05
C ALA A 204 -8.54 23.22 4.05
N GLY A 205 -9.13 23.01 5.24
CA GLY A 205 -10.58 22.93 5.37
C GLY A 205 -11.22 24.22 4.85
N VAL A 206 -12.26 24.10 4.03
CA VAL A 206 -13.08 25.26 3.66
C VAL A 206 -13.79 25.70 4.94
N VAL A 207 -13.31 26.79 5.55
CA VAL A 207 -14.11 27.50 6.56
C VAL A 207 -15.29 28.07 5.79
N LEU A 208 -16.45 27.43 5.93
CA LEU A 208 -17.71 28.07 5.53
C LEU A 208 -17.85 29.28 6.45
N GLU A 209 -17.58 30.48 5.94
CA GLU A 209 -17.97 31.71 6.62
C GLU A 209 -19.48 31.62 6.81
N GLU A 210 -19.92 31.42 8.06
CA GLU A 210 -21.33 31.53 8.42
C GLU A 210 -21.78 32.95 8.08
N GLY A 211 -22.59 33.04 7.02
CA GLY A 211 -23.15 34.28 6.54
C GLY A 211 -23.87 35.03 7.65
N ARG A 212 -23.44 36.29 7.83
CA ARG A 212 -24.12 37.30 8.64
C ARG A 212 -25.44 37.72 8.02
#